data_AF-A0A9E6JX90-F1
#
_entry.id   AF-A0A9E6JX90-F1
#
_cell.length_a   1.000
_cell.length_b   1.000
_cell.length_c   1.000
_cell.angle_alpha   90.00
_cell.angle_beta   90.00
_cell.angle_gamma   90.00
#
_symmetry.space_group_name_H-M   'P 1'
#
loop_
_entity.id
_entity.type
_entity.pdbx_description
1 polymer ?
#
loop_
_entity_poly.entity_id
_entity_poly.type
_entity_poly.pdbx_seq_one_letter_code
_entity_poly.pdbx_strand_id
1 'polypeptide(L)' 'MTKKFGRFFLVLLIAFSLGIAAASAQSYDEACKKGDEALARKDYNGAIKEFSNAISLDAENPQAYLG' A
#
# COMPACT_ATOMS: atom_id res chain seq x y z
N MET A 1 37.88 21.31 7.01
CA MET A 1 36.62 21.91 6.53
C MET A 1 35.59 20.86 6.09
N THR A 2 35.54 19.67 6.71
CA THR A 2 34.81 18.48 6.18
C THR A 2 33.66 17.96 7.08
N LYS A 3 33.60 18.36 8.36
CA LYS A 3 32.65 17.81 9.34
C LYS A 3 31.20 18.32 9.19
N LYS A 4 30.97 19.47 8.55
CA LYS A 4 29.63 20.06 8.34
C LYS A 4 28.89 19.42 7.16
N PHE A 5 29.63 19.04 6.10
CA PHE A 5 29.10 18.36 4.93
C PHE A 5 28.58 16.96 5.24
N GLY A 6 29.32 16.21 6.07
CA GLY A 6 28.89 14.87 6.51
C GLY A 6 27.59 14.89 7.33
N ARG A 7 27.40 15.91 8.18
CA ARG A 7 26.15 16.08 8.94
C ARG A 7 24.96 16.43 8.05
N PHE A 8 25.17 17.25 7.02
CA PHE A 8 24.12 17.57 6.06
C PHE A 8 23.71 16.34 5.24
N PHE A 9 24.69 15.55 4.80
CA PHE A 9 24.47 14.29 4.10
C PHE A 9 23.74 13.25 4.97
N LEU A 10 24.06 13.19 6.27
CA LEU A 10 23.42 12.28 7.23
C LEU A 10 21.95 12.65 7.48
N VAL A 11 21.62 13.95 7.56
CA VAL A 11 20.22 14.43 7.65
C VAL A 11 19.45 14.11 6.37
N LEU A 12 20.10 14.19 5.20
CA LEU A 12 19.49 13.86 3.91
C LEU A 12 19.18 12.36 3.79
N LEU A 13 20.06 11.49 4.29
CA LEU A 13 19.81 10.04 4.33
C LEU A 13 18.67 9.65 5.27
N ILE A 14 18.54 10.32 6.42
CA ILE A 14 17.44 10.08 7.36
C ILE A 14 16.11 10.56 6.77
N ALA A 15 16.08 11.72 6.11
CA ALA A 15 14.88 12.20 5.43
C ALA A 15 14.45 11.26 4.28
N PHE A 16 15.41 10.67 3.57
CA PHE A 16 15.13 9.71 2.50
C PHE A 16 14.58 8.38 3.00
N SER A 17 15.05 7.89 4.16
CA SER A 17 14.54 6.63 4.74
C SER A 17 13.13 6.76 5.35
N LEU A 18 12.74 7.93 5.85
CA LEU A 18 11.37 8.17 6.36
C LEU A 18 10.33 8.30 5.24
N GLY A 19 10.73 8.68 4.02
CA GLY A 19 9.81 8.87 2.89
C GLY A 19 9.20 7.59 2.32
N ILE A 20 9.72 6.41 2.68
CA ILE A 20 9.33 5.13 2.06
C ILE A 20 8.18 4.44 2.80
N ALA A 21 7.94 4.77 4.08
CA ALA A 21 6.99 4.04 4.92
C ALA A 21 5.50 4.37 4.68
N ALA A 22 5.18 5.47 3.99
CA ALA A 22 3.79 5.92 3.81
C ALA A 22 3.08 5.30 2.58
N ALA A 23 3.80 4.54 1.73
CA ALA A 23 3.26 4.09 0.45
C ALA A 23 2.55 2.72 0.47
N SER A 24 2.56 2.00 1.60
CA SER A 24 2.13 0.58 1.61
C SER A 24 1.14 0.19 2.70
N ALA A 25 0.51 1.15 3.39
CA ALA A 25 -0.56 0.84 4.34
C ALA A 25 -1.93 0.92 3.64
N GLN A 26 -2.26 -0.09 2.81
CA GLN A 26 -3.63 -0.24 2.28
C GLN A 26 -4.55 -0.78 3.38
N SER A 27 -5.77 -0.22 3.49
CA SER A 27 -6.81 -0.77 4.35
C SER A 27 -7.66 -1.82 3.61
N TYR A 28 -8.39 -2.63 4.38
CA TYR A 28 -9.38 -3.57 3.85
C TYR A 28 -10.37 -2.89 2.89
N ASP A 29 -11.01 -1.79 3.34
CA ASP A 29 -11.99 -1.05 2.55
C ASP A 29 -11.41 -0.49 1.25
N GLU A 30 -10.15 -0.05 1.30
CA GLU A 30 -9.46 0.47 0.12
C GLU A 30 -9.16 -0.63 -0.90
N ALA A 31 -8.78 -1.82 -0.43
CA ALA A 31 -8.56 -2.99 -1.28
C ALA A 31 -9.87 -3.47 -1.93
N CYS A 32 -10.99 -3.52 -1.17
CA CYS A 32 -12.31 -3.82 -1.72
C CYS A 32 -12.73 -2.82 -2.81
N LYS A 33 -12.60 -1.52 -2.53
CA LYS A 33 -12.94 -0.47 -3.51
C LYS A 33 -12.12 -0.61 -4.80
N LYS A 34 -10.82 -0.89 -4.69
CA LYS A 34 -9.95 -1.11 -5.86
C LYS A 34 -10.37 -2.37 -6.65
N GLY A 35 -10.80 -3.42 -5.94
CA GLY A 35 -11.39 -4.62 -6.54
C GLY A 35 -12.64 -4.31 -7.34
N ASP A 36 -13.60 -3.57 -6.76
CA ASP A 36 -14.84 -3.15 -7.41
C ASP A 36 -14.58 -2.30 -8.66
N GLU A 37 -13.63 -1.36 -8.58
CA GLU A 37 -13.23 -0.54 -9.72
C GLU A 37 -12.61 -1.39 -10.84
N ALA A 38 -11.83 -2.43 -10.50
CA ALA A 38 -11.28 -3.35 -11.48
C ALA A 38 -12.37 -4.24 -12.11
N LEU A 39 -13.34 -4.71 -11.32
CA LEU A 39 -14.53 -5.41 -11.82
C LEU A 39 -15.34 -4.54 -12.79
N ALA A 40 -15.57 -3.28 -12.45
CA ALA A 40 -16.28 -2.33 -13.31
C ALA A 40 -15.58 -2.13 -14.67
N ARG A 41 -14.24 -2.24 -14.68
CA ARG A 41 -13.42 -2.23 -15.90
C ARG A 41 -13.33 -3.58 -16.60
N LYS A 42 -13.96 -4.63 -16.08
CA LYS A 42 -13.83 -6.04 -16.51
C LYS A 42 -12.39 -6.56 -16.42
N ASP A 43 -11.56 -5.92 -15.61
CA ASP A 43 -10.22 -6.39 -15.26
C ASP A 43 -10.34 -7.41 -14.12
N TYR A 44 -10.74 -8.63 -14.48
CA TYR A 44 -10.97 -9.69 -13.49
C TYR A 44 -9.68 -10.09 -12.76
N ASN A 45 -8.53 -10.03 -13.44
CA ASN A 45 -7.24 -10.34 -12.81
C ASN A 45 -6.88 -9.28 -11.76
N GLY A 46 -7.08 -8.00 -12.10
CA GLY A 46 -6.92 -6.90 -11.15
C GLY A 46 -7.89 -7.02 -9.97
N ALA A 47 -9.15 -7.36 -10.23
CA ALA A 47 -10.15 -7.57 -9.18
C ALA A 47 -9.77 -8.70 -8.22
N ILE A 48 -9.41 -9.87 -8.75
CA ILE A 48 -8.96 -11.03 -7.95
C ILE A 48 -7.78 -10.65 -7.07
N LYS A 49 -6.80 -9.92 -7.62
CA LYS A 49 -5.63 -9.46 -6.87
C LYS A 49 -6.01 -8.57 -5.69
N GLU A 50 -6.85 -7.56 -5.92
CA GLU A 50 -7.23 -6.60 -4.88
C GLU A 50 -8.16 -7.22 -3.83
N PHE A 51 -9.09 -8.11 -4.21
CA PHE A 51 -9.90 -8.85 -3.24
C PHE A 51 -9.07 -9.86 -2.43
N SER A 52 -8.08 -10.53 -3.05
CA SER A 52 -7.15 -11.39 -2.32
C SER A 52 -6.32 -10.60 -1.29
N ASN A 53 -5.98 -9.36 -1.62
CA ASN A 53 -5.33 -8.44 -0.69
C ASN A 53 -6.28 -8.05 0.45
N ALA A 54 -7.54 -7.74 0.16
CA ALA A 54 -8.55 -7.45 1.18
C ALA A 54 -8.72 -8.62 2.16
N ILE A 55 -8.86 -9.85 1.66
CA ILE A 55 -8.92 -11.08 2.48
C ILE A 55 -7.67 -11.24 3.35
N SER A 56 -6.49 -10.87 2.83
CA SER A 56 -5.23 -10.97 3.59
C SER A 56 -5.12 -9.92 4.70
N LEU A 57 -5.79 -8.77 4.55
CA LEU A 57 -5.81 -7.67 5.52
C LEU A 57 -6.82 -7.92 6.66
N ASP A 58 -7.94 -8.57 6.37
CA ASP A 58 -8.94 -8.98 7.36
C ASP A 58 -9.57 -10.32 6.95
N ALA A 59 -8.92 -11.41 7.36
CA ALA A 59 -9.30 -12.77 6.97
C ALA A 59 -10.62 -13.23 7.63
N GLU A 60 -11.05 -12.57 8.70
CA GLU A 60 -12.29 -12.88 9.42
C GLU A 60 -13.49 -12.08 8.91
N ASN A 61 -13.28 -11.10 8.02
CA ASN A 61 -14.37 -10.30 7.46
C ASN A 61 -15.18 -11.09 6.41
N PRO A 62 -16.45 -11.42 6.68
CA PRO A 62 -17.29 -12.18 5.75
C PRO A 62 -17.50 -11.45 4.42
N GLN A 63 -17.44 -10.12 4.44
CA GLN A 63 -17.62 -9.28 3.27
C GLN A 63 -16.48 -9.46 2.25
N ALA A 64 -15.33 -9.99 2.68
CA ALA A 64 -14.17 -10.23 1.82
C ALA A 64 -14.41 -11.32 0.77
N TYR A 65 -15.42 -12.17 0.99
CA TYR A 65 -15.76 -13.31 0.14
C TYR A 65 -16.98 -13.06 -0.77
N LEU A 66 -17.60 -11.88 -0.69
CA LEU A 66 -18.83 -11.55 -1.43
C LEU A 66 -18.58 -10.78 -2.75
N GLY A 67 -17.32 -10.48 -3.08
CA GLY A 67 -16.89 -9.76 -4.29
C GLY A 67 -16.85 -10.61 -5.55
#